data_AF-A0A026WPE2-F1
#
_entry.id   AF-A0A026WPE2-F1
#
_cell.length_a   1.000
_cell.length_b   1.000
_cell.length_c   1.000
_cell.angle_alpha   90.00
_cell.angle_beta   90.00
_cell.angle_gamma   90.00
#
_symmetry.space_group_name_H-M   'P 1'
#
loop_
_entity.id
_entity.type
_entity.pdbx_description
1 polymer ?
#
loop_
_entity_poly.entity_id
_entity_poly.type
_entity_poly.pdbx_seq_one_letter_code
_entity_poly.pdbx_strand_id
1 'polypeptide(L)'
;MFERRRILLAYVEMKQRLRKKRGSNKYEFKKLYETEARINLLRDQTRSKYDGRAETNDTKDKLEHVNFFAELESGKIDYNRPNVEHEREKKEAKEKYEKQIGYLTYLGQDTNEATGKKNWYEELPTRLTDTQKEQNMEIETKKKILNDPMTDIKRYLSIMQSQSSSKKHKKSKKHKKHKKEKYKESIKKEAISGGTDIEKLRAERLLREQSEKLRTEALLAKVKGEPVPVVAPETLKPVIKQKYNSQFFPEIARQNAERTPRYT
;
A
#
# COMPACT_ATOMS: atom_id res chain seq x y z
N MET A 1 -5.80 -21.89 28.57
CA MET A 1 -5.77 -20.40 28.58
C MET A 1 -5.62 -19.80 27.18
N PHE A 2 -4.98 -20.50 26.24
CA PHE A 2 -4.72 -19.99 24.88
C PHE A 2 -5.98 -19.93 23.99
N GLU A 3 -6.90 -20.89 24.09
CA GLU A 3 -8.15 -20.89 23.30
C GLU A 3 -9.03 -19.68 23.63
N ARG A 4 -9.17 -19.35 24.92
CA ARG A 4 -9.96 -18.19 25.37
C ARG A 4 -9.43 -16.87 24.82
N ARG A 5 -8.10 -16.73 24.73
CA ARG A 5 -7.46 -15.53 24.16
C ARG A 5 -7.64 -15.46 22.65
N ARG A 6 -7.60 -16.60 21.96
CA ARG A 6 -7.84 -16.70 20.51
C ARG A 6 -9.29 -16.35 20.13
N ILE A 7 -10.26 -16.81 20.91
CA ILE A 7 -11.69 -16.49 20.73
C ILE A 7 -11.94 -14.98 20.93
N LEU A 8 -11.35 -14.38 21.97
CA LEU A 8 -11.49 -12.95 22.23
C LEU A 8 -10.88 -12.09 21.12
N LEU A 9 -9.72 -12.48 20.57
CA LEU A 9 -9.11 -11.77 19.45
C LEU A 9 -9.99 -11.84 18.18
N ALA A 10 -10.52 -13.02 17.86
CA ALA A 10 -11.44 -13.19 16.73
C ALA A 10 -12.73 -12.36 16.88
N TYR A 11 -13.26 -12.25 18.11
CA TYR A 11 -14.42 -11.42 18.40
C TYR A 11 -14.15 -9.92 18.23
N VAL A 12 -12.98 -9.44 18.69
CA VAL A 12 -12.57 -8.04 18.52
C VAL A 12 -12.38 -7.72 17.03
N GLU A 13 -11.77 -8.61 16.26
CA GLU A 13 -11.57 -8.45 14.83
C GLU A 13 -12.89 -8.45 14.04
N MET A 14 -13.82 -9.34 14.40
CA MET A 14 -15.17 -9.37 13.82
C MET A 14 -15.93 -8.06 14.07
N LYS A 15 -15.88 -7.52 15.30
CA LYS A 15 -16.48 -6.22 15.64
C LYS A 15 -15.85 -5.06 14.86
N GLN A 16 -14.52 -5.07 14.68
CA GLN A 16 -13.81 -4.07 13.86
C GLN A 16 -14.27 -4.12 12.39
N ARG A 17 -14.41 -5.33 11.82
CA ARG A 17 -14.87 -5.54 10.43
C ARG A 17 -16.32 -5.09 10.22
N LEU A 18 -17.21 -5.37 11.18
CA LEU A 18 -18.59 -4.88 11.15
C LEU A 18 -18.66 -3.35 11.24
N ARG A 19 -17.84 -2.72 12.09
CA ARG A 19 -17.75 -1.26 12.19
C ARG A 19 -17.28 -0.63 10.88
N LYS A 20 -16.27 -1.22 10.22
CA LYS A 20 -15.76 -0.74 8.92
C LYS A 20 -16.79 -0.91 7.80
N LYS A 21 -17.51 -2.05 7.74
CA LYS A 21 -18.64 -2.25 6.80
C LYS A 21 -19.76 -1.24 7.00
N ARG A 22 -20.16 -0.98 8.25
CA ARG A 22 -21.19 0.04 8.57
C ARG A 22 -20.74 1.45 8.23
N GLY A 23 -19.46 1.78 8.44
CA GLY A 23 -18.87 3.04 8.00
C GLY A 23 -18.90 3.20 6.49
N SER A 24 -18.39 2.20 5.75
CA SER A 24 -18.35 2.21 4.28
C SER A 24 -19.74 2.39 3.66
N ASN A 25 -20.75 1.63 4.13
CA ASN A 25 -22.11 1.77 3.61
C ASN A 25 -22.68 3.18 3.84
N LYS A 26 -22.37 3.83 4.97
CA LYS A 26 -22.81 5.22 5.23
C LYS A 26 -22.23 6.22 4.24
N TYR A 27 -20.97 6.05 3.84
CA TYR A 27 -20.33 6.92 2.84
C TYR A 27 -20.94 6.73 1.46
N GLU A 28 -21.19 5.49 1.05
CA GLU A 28 -21.85 5.18 -0.23
C GLU A 28 -23.27 5.74 -0.27
N PHE A 29 -24.06 5.56 0.80
CA PHE A 29 -25.38 6.20 0.90
C PHE A 29 -25.28 7.72 0.80
N LYS A 30 -24.36 8.36 1.53
CA LYS A 30 -24.18 9.82 1.47
C LYS A 30 -23.86 10.30 0.05
N LYS A 31 -22.99 9.61 -0.68
CA LYS A 31 -22.65 9.93 -2.07
C LYS A 31 -23.87 9.79 -2.99
N LEU A 32 -24.62 8.70 -2.86
CA LEU A 32 -25.84 8.48 -3.64
C LEU A 32 -26.86 9.60 -3.38
N TYR A 33 -27.12 9.93 -2.12
CA TYR A 33 -28.00 11.04 -1.75
C TYR A 33 -27.54 12.39 -2.34
N GLU A 34 -26.25 12.68 -2.30
CA GLU A 34 -25.69 13.92 -2.86
C GLU A 34 -25.85 13.97 -4.39
N THR A 35 -25.62 12.84 -5.08
CA THR A 35 -25.82 12.73 -6.53
C THR A 35 -27.30 12.82 -6.93
N GLU A 36 -28.19 12.17 -6.18
CA GLU A 36 -29.63 12.19 -6.44
C GLU A 36 -30.22 13.59 -6.19
N ALA A 37 -29.80 14.27 -5.11
CA ALA A 37 -30.21 15.65 -4.83
C ALA A 37 -29.78 16.61 -5.95
N ARG A 38 -28.55 16.46 -6.46
CA ARG A 38 -28.05 17.27 -7.58
C ARG A 38 -28.83 17.03 -8.87
N ILE A 39 -29.17 15.78 -9.17
CA ILE A 39 -29.95 15.42 -10.36
C ILE A 39 -31.37 16.00 -10.26
N ASN A 40 -32.02 15.89 -9.10
CA ASN A 40 -33.36 16.42 -8.89
C ASN A 40 -33.39 17.95 -9.02
N LEU A 41 -32.41 18.65 -8.45
CA LEU A 41 -32.27 20.11 -8.63
C LEU A 41 -32.12 20.50 -10.11
N LEU A 42 -31.33 19.75 -10.88
CA LEU A 42 -31.16 20.02 -12.31
C LEU A 42 -32.43 19.71 -13.11
N ARG A 43 -33.19 18.69 -12.71
CA ARG A 43 -34.52 18.38 -13.29
C ARG A 43 -35.54 19.46 -12.97
N ASP A 44 -35.54 20.00 -11.77
CA ASP A 44 -36.45 21.09 -11.38
C ASP A 44 -36.07 22.40 -12.07
N GLN A 45 -34.78 22.67 -12.27
CA GLN A 45 -34.31 23.83 -13.05
C GLN A 45 -34.66 23.72 -14.54
N THR A 46 -34.52 22.53 -15.13
CA THR A 46 -34.88 22.30 -16.54
C THR A 46 -36.38 22.35 -16.73
N ARG A 47 -37.16 21.76 -15.82
CA ARG A 47 -38.62 21.93 -15.77
C ARG A 47 -38.98 23.40 -15.59
N SER A 48 -38.41 24.14 -14.64
CA SER A 48 -38.72 25.57 -14.48
C SER A 48 -38.43 26.42 -15.73
N LYS A 49 -37.52 25.99 -16.62
CA LYS A 49 -37.20 26.70 -17.88
C LYS A 49 -38.01 26.24 -19.09
N TYR A 50 -38.44 24.98 -19.12
CA TYR A 50 -39.07 24.32 -20.28
C TYR A 50 -40.39 23.61 -19.94
N ASP A 51 -40.95 23.83 -18.75
CA ASP A 51 -42.32 23.49 -18.42
C ASP A 51 -43.16 24.40 -19.29
N GLY A 52 -43.64 23.89 -20.42
CA GLY A 52 -44.46 24.58 -21.41
C GLY A 52 -45.83 25.05 -20.88
N ARG A 53 -45.88 25.37 -19.59
CA ARG A 53 -46.95 25.92 -18.78
C ARG A 53 -46.57 27.34 -18.33
N ALA A 54 -45.98 28.12 -19.23
CA ALA A 54 -46.02 29.57 -19.12
C ALA A 54 -47.29 30.02 -19.83
N GLU A 55 -48.28 30.49 -19.07
CA GLU A 55 -49.45 31.19 -19.60
C GLU A 55 -48.95 32.32 -20.49
N THR A 56 -49.26 32.23 -21.79
CA THR A 56 -48.90 33.21 -22.80
C THR A 56 -49.72 34.46 -22.57
N ASN A 57 -49.14 35.48 -21.94
CA ASN A 57 -49.65 36.84 -22.08
C ASN A 57 -49.24 37.38 -23.44
N ASP A 58 -50.26 37.78 -24.19
CA ASP A 58 -50.23 38.26 -25.57
C ASP A 58 -49.17 39.35 -25.83
N THR A 59 -48.21 39.07 -26.72
CA THR A 59 -47.55 40.11 -27.51
C THR A 59 -47.54 39.70 -28.98
N LYS A 60 -48.32 40.44 -29.78
CA LYS A 60 -48.53 40.32 -31.23
C LYS A 60 -47.32 40.82 -32.02
N ASP A 61 -46.15 40.25 -31.79
CA ASP A 61 -45.08 40.32 -32.78
C ASP A 61 -45.23 39.08 -33.67
N LYS A 62 -45.27 39.31 -34.98
CA LYS A 62 -45.48 38.26 -35.98
C LYS A 62 -44.45 37.15 -35.73
N LEU A 63 -44.91 36.04 -35.16
CA LEU A 63 -44.13 34.82 -34.98
C LEU A 63 -43.86 34.25 -36.38
N GLU A 64 -42.83 34.78 -37.05
CA GLU A 64 -42.26 34.11 -38.20
C GLU A 64 -41.84 32.71 -37.74
N HIS A 65 -42.22 31.68 -38.51
CA HIS A 65 -41.80 30.32 -38.24
C HIS A 65 -40.28 30.31 -38.15
N VAL A 66 -39.75 30.02 -36.95
CA VAL A 66 -38.33 29.84 -36.73
C VAL A 66 -37.93 28.61 -37.53
N ASN A 67 -37.46 28.82 -38.75
CA ASN A 67 -36.98 27.75 -39.61
C ASN A 67 -35.62 27.31 -39.09
N PHE A 68 -35.64 26.32 -38.20
CA PHE A 68 -34.43 25.68 -37.66
C PHE A 68 -33.49 25.14 -38.75
N PHE A 69 -34.01 24.94 -39.96
CA PHE A 69 -33.29 24.44 -41.12
C PHE A 69 -32.88 25.53 -42.13
N ALA A 70 -33.15 26.82 -41.87
CA ALA A 70 -32.74 27.89 -42.79
C ALA A 70 -31.20 27.94 -42.97
N GLU A 71 -30.46 27.68 -41.89
CA GLU A 71 -28.99 27.65 -41.91
C GLU A 71 -28.43 26.38 -42.60
N LEU A 72 -29.25 25.32 -42.59
CA LEU A 72 -29.00 24.04 -43.23
C LEU A 72 -29.20 24.13 -44.75
N GLU A 73 -30.33 24.70 -45.18
CA GLU A 73 -30.68 24.91 -46.59
C GLU A 73 -29.81 25.98 -47.24
N SER A 74 -29.33 26.97 -46.47
CA SER A 74 -28.35 27.97 -46.96
C SER A 74 -26.92 27.44 -47.08
N GLY A 75 -26.66 26.17 -46.73
CA GLY A 75 -25.38 25.49 -46.98
C GLY A 75 -24.21 26.04 -46.16
N LYS A 76 -24.47 26.78 -45.07
CA LYS A 76 -23.41 27.31 -44.17
C LYS A 76 -22.85 26.25 -43.22
N ILE A 77 -23.57 25.16 -43.00
CA ILE A 77 -23.18 24.08 -42.10
C ILE A 77 -22.66 22.91 -42.93
N ASP A 78 -21.32 22.76 -42.98
CA ASP A 78 -20.68 21.61 -43.61
C ASP A 78 -20.86 20.35 -42.75
N TYR A 79 -21.75 19.44 -43.14
CA TYR A 79 -21.97 18.16 -42.47
C TYR A 79 -20.75 17.24 -42.42
N ASN A 80 -19.78 17.48 -43.31
CA ASN A 80 -18.54 16.72 -43.39
C ASN A 80 -17.43 17.28 -42.47
N ARG A 81 -17.67 18.42 -41.80
CA ARG A 81 -16.68 19.00 -40.88
C ARG A 81 -16.76 18.28 -39.54
N PRO A 82 -15.72 17.52 -39.13
CA PRO A 82 -15.72 16.90 -37.82
C PRO A 82 -15.75 17.96 -36.73
N ASN A 83 -16.39 17.63 -35.60
CA ASN A 83 -16.43 18.52 -34.45
C ASN A 83 -14.99 18.80 -33.97
N VAL A 84 -14.56 20.07 -34.10
CA VAL A 84 -13.21 20.53 -33.76
C VAL A 84 -12.88 20.22 -32.30
N GLU A 85 -13.85 20.38 -31.41
CA GLU A 85 -13.69 20.08 -29.98
C GLU A 85 -13.45 18.60 -29.72
N HIS A 86 -14.11 17.72 -30.48
CA HIS A 86 -13.99 16.28 -30.32
C HIS A 86 -12.61 15.74 -30.77
N GLU A 87 -12.05 16.29 -31.84
CA GLU A 87 -10.68 15.93 -32.27
C GLU A 87 -9.63 16.47 -31.29
N ARG A 88 -9.87 17.65 -30.71
CA ARG A 88 -9.02 18.19 -29.64
C ARG A 88 -9.05 17.31 -28.39
N GLU A 89 -10.23 16.90 -27.93
CA GLU A 89 -10.38 16.02 -26.77
C GLU A 89 -9.70 14.67 -26.99
N LYS A 90 -9.85 14.06 -28.17
CA LYS A 90 -9.13 12.83 -28.53
C LYS A 90 -7.62 13.01 -28.50
N LYS A 91 -7.11 14.14 -28.99
CA LYS A 91 -5.67 14.43 -28.98
C LYS A 91 -5.16 14.58 -27.55
N GLU A 92 -5.86 15.33 -26.71
CA GLU A 92 -5.52 15.46 -25.29
C GLU A 92 -5.59 14.12 -24.55
N ALA A 93 -6.58 13.28 -24.84
CA ALA A 93 -6.70 11.94 -24.25
C ALA A 93 -5.52 11.04 -24.65
N LYS A 94 -5.11 11.09 -25.92
CA LYS A 94 -3.92 10.38 -26.41
C LYS A 94 -2.65 10.91 -25.75
N GLU A 95 -2.45 12.23 -25.69
CA GLU A 95 -1.27 12.82 -25.04
C GLU A 95 -1.23 12.49 -23.54
N LYS A 96 -2.37 12.51 -22.84
CA LYS A 96 -2.45 12.09 -21.43
C LYS A 96 -2.08 10.62 -21.27
N TYR A 97 -2.57 9.75 -22.15
CA TYR A 97 -2.24 8.33 -22.14
C TYR A 97 -0.76 8.08 -22.46
N GLU A 98 -0.23 8.73 -23.49
CA GLU A 98 1.17 8.66 -23.89
C GLU A 98 2.09 9.21 -22.81
N LYS A 99 1.70 10.31 -22.14
CA LYS A 99 2.41 10.85 -20.98
C LYS A 99 2.34 9.88 -19.80
N GLN A 100 1.19 9.27 -19.56
CA GLN A 100 1.00 8.30 -18.46
C GLN A 100 1.80 7.02 -18.67
N ILE A 101 1.93 6.53 -19.90
CA ILE A 101 2.71 5.34 -20.24
C ILE A 101 4.20 5.66 -20.47
N GLY A 102 4.58 6.94 -20.47
CA GLY A 102 5.95 7.41 -20.68
C GLY A 102 6.40 7.45 -22.15
N TYR A 103 5.48 7.30 -23.11
CA TYR A 103 5.76 7.46 -24.54
C TYR A 103 6.01 8.93 -24.90
N LEU A 104 5.20 9.84 -24.35
CA LEU A 104 5.36 11.29 -24.53
C LEU A 104 5.97 11.90 -23.27
N THR A 105 7.29 12.01 -23.25
CA THR A 105 8.05 12.67 -22.17
C THR A 105 8.51 14.03 -22.66
N TYR A 106 7.89 15.10 -22.16
CA TYR A 106 8.34 16.45 -22.49
C TYR A 106 9.65 16.73 -21.74
N LEU A 107 10.71 16.94 -22.51
CA LEU A 107 12.00 17.38 -22.02
C LEU A 107 11.80 18.67 -21.21
N GLY A 108 12.22 18.67 -19.94
CA GLY A 108 12.06 19.84 -19.06
C GLY A 108 10.90 19.77 -18.06
N GLN A 109 10.01 18.77 -18.11
CA GLN A 109 8.91 18.66 -17.12
C GLN A 109 9.39 18.25 -15.71
N ASP A 110 10.43 17.42 -15.64
CA ASP A 110 11.03 16.99 -14.39
C ASP A 110 12.23 17.85 -13.96
N THR A 111 12.46 19.00 -14.61
CA THR A 111 13.55 19.88 -14.16
C THR A 111 13.22 20.43 -12.78
N ASN A 112 14.27 20.52 -11.98
CA ASN A 112 14.23 21.00 -10.61
C ASN A 112 13.69 22.42 -10.50
N GLU A 113 13.91 23.23 -11.52
CA GLU A 113 13.40 24.60 -11.64
C GLU A 113 11.87 24.62 -11.75
N ALA A 114 11.27 23.73 -12.55
CA ALA A 114 9.82 23.63 -12.70
C ALA A 114 9.13 23.00 -11.47
N THR A 115 9.83 22.07 -10.80
CA THR A 115 9.29 21.37 -9.61
C THR A 115 9.56 22.13 -8.31
N GLY A 116 10.41 23.17 -8.33
CA GLY A 116 10.90 23.87 -7.14
C GLY A 116 11.72 22.97 -6.19
N LYS A 117 12.16 21.80 -6.66
CA LYS A 117 12.95 20.86 -5.87
C LYS A 117 14.41 21.23 -6.04
N LYS A 118 15.06 21.63 -4.95
CA LYS A 118 16.47 21.96 -4.96
C LYS A 118 17.30 20.70 -4.81
N ASN A 119 18.30 20.51 -5.66
CA ASN A 119 19.16 19.34 -5.57
C ASN A 119 20.08 19.40 -4.35
N TRP A 120 20.52 18.23 -3.87
CA TRP A 120 21.42 18.10 -2.72
C TRP A 120 22.76 18.85 -2.87
N TYR A 121 23.14 19.21 -4.11
CA TYR A 121 24.32 20.01 -4.42
C TYR A 121 24.03 21.52 -4.55
N GLU A 122 22.77 21.91 -4.70
CA GLU A 122 22.35 23.32 -4.78
C GLU A 122 22.18 23.93 -3.37
N GLU A 123 22.01 23.10 -2.34
CA GLU A 123 22.02 23.52 -0.94
C GLU A 123 23.17 22.87 -0.18
N LEU A 124 23.96 23.69 0.49
CA LEU A 124 24.97 23.18 1.41
C LEU A 124 24.27 22.52 2.60
N PRO A 125 24.71 21.32 3.02
CA PRO A 125 24.23 20.72 4.26
C PRO A 125 24.37 21.70 5.42
N THR A 126 23.31 21.83 6.22
CA THR A 126 23.31 22.66 7.43
C THR A 126 24.50 22.31 8.30
N ARG A 127 25.41 23.27 8.49
CA ARG A 127 26.60 23.07 9.32
C ARG A 127 26.19 23.22 10.77
N LEU A 128 26.82 22.41 11.63
CA LEU A 128 26.60 22.41 13.08
C LEU A 128 26.83 23.79 13.73
N THR A 129 27.44 24.75 13.02
CA THR A 129 27.68 26.13 13.44
C THR A 129 26.43 27.02 13.35
N ASP A 130 25.53 26.72 12.42
CA ASP A 130 24.42 27.62 12.08
C ASP A 130 23.23 27.46 13.04
N THR A 131 23.19 26.34 13.77
CA THR A 131 22.23 26.03 14.85
C THR A 131 22.79 26.23 16.27
N GLN A 132 24.00 26.79 16.42
CA GLN A 132 24.67 26.93 17.73
C GLN A 132 23.95 27.84 18.72
N LYS A 133 22.98 28.66 18.28
CA LYS A 133 22.14 29.45 19.18
C LYS A 133 20.96 28.69 19.80
N GLU A 134 20.55 27.53 19.25
CA GLU A 134 19.38 26.79 19.75
C GLU A 134 19.69 25.36 20.24
N GLN A 135 20.89 24.82 19.98
CA GLN A 135 21.23 23.42 20.24
C GLN A 135 22.36 23.19 21.26
N ASN A 136 22.34 23.88 22.40
CA ASN A 136 23.10 23.43 23.59
C ASN A 136 22.47 22.19 24.25
N MET A 137 21.93 21.25 23.47
CA MET A 137 21.50 19.94 23.94
C MET A 137 22.44 18.90 23.35
N GLU A 138 23.33 18.38 24.20
CA GLU A 138 24.27 17.35 23.82
C GLU A 138 23.54 16.14 23.19
N ILE A 139 23.86 15.84 21.93
CA ILE A 139 23.24 14.74 21.22
C ILE A 139 23.72 13.42 21.84
N GLU A 140 22.76 12.56 22.20
CA GLU A 140 22.99 11.17 22.58
C GLU A 140 23.78 10.93 23.88
N THR A 141 23.57 11.77 24.89
CA THR A 141 24.15 11.65 26.24
C THR A 141 24.13 10.24 26.81
N LYS A 142 23.03 9.50 26.64
CA LYS A 142 22.89 8.12 27.13
C LYS A 142 23.87 7.14 26.49
N LYS A 143 24.17 7.26 25.19
CA LYS A 143 25.18 6.39 24.55
C LYS A 143 26.58 6.76 25.00
N LYS A 144 26.87 8.05 25.18
CA LYS A 144 28.15 8.52 25.70
C LYS A 144 28.41 7.99 27.11
N ILE A 145 27.40 8.05 27.98
CA ILE A 145 27.48 7.51 29.34
C ILE A 145 27.66 5.98 29.34
N LEU A 146 26.96 5.27 28.46
CA LEU A 146 27.05 3.80 28.36
C LEU A 146 28.41 3.35 27.85
N ASN A 147 29.00 4.08 26.91
CA ASN A 147 30.30 3.78 26.32
C ASN A 147 31.47 4.41 27.09
N ASP A 148 31.22 5.04 28.23
CA ASP A 148 32.27 5.64 29.06
C ASP A 148 32.93 4.56 29.94
N PRO A 149 34.23 4.27 29.77
CA PRO A 149 34.96 3.29 30.57
C PRO A 149 34.96 3.62 32.07
N MET A 150 34.79 4.90 32.45
CA MET A 150 34.72 5.30 33.85
C MET A 150 33.47 4.75 34.54
N THR A 151 32.35 4.65 33.80
CA THR A 151 31.10 4.07 34.30
C THR A 151 31.26 2.59 34.59
N ASP A 152 31.96 1.87 33.70
CA ASP A 152 32.28 0.46 33.87
C ASP A 152 33.23 0.23 35.06
N ILE A 153 34.29 1.02 35.17
CA ILE A 153 35.25 0.93 36.29
C ILE A 153 34.54 1.13 37.64
N LYS A 154 33.67 2.14 37.75
CA LYS A 154 32.89 2.40 38.97
C LYS A 154 31.97 1.23 39.33
N ARG A 155 31.32 0.63 38.32
CA ARG A 155 30.47 -0.56 38.50
C ARG A 155 31.27 -1.75 39.02
N TYR A 156 32.44 -2.03 38.45
CA TYR A 156 33.30 -3.13 38.89
C TYR A 156 33.83 -2.92 40.32
N LEU A 157 34.26 -1.70 40.67
CA LEU A 157 34.71 -1.38 42.03
C LEU A 157 33.61 -1.59 43.07
N SER A 158 32.37 -1.19 42.78
CA SER A 158 31.23 -1.41 43.66
C SER A 158 30.95 -2.90 43.91
N ILE A 159 31.04 -3.73 42.86
CA ILE A 159 30.89 -5.18 42.98
C ILE A 159 32.01 -5.78 43.83
N MET A 160 33.27 -5.42 43.57
CA MET A 160 34.42 -5.92 44.33
C MET A 160 34.35 -5.55 45.82
N GLN A 161 33.87 -4.35 46.13
CA GLN A 161 33.74 -3.87 47.51
C GLN A 161 32.57 -4.55 48.27
N SER A 162 31.53 -4.99 47.57
CA SER A 162 30.43 -5.78 48.16
C SER A 162 30.79 -7.25 48.43
N GLN A 163 31.77 -7.79 47.71
CA GLN A 163 32.26 -9.17 47.90
C GLN A 163 33.26 -9.30 49.05
N SER A 164 33.92 -8.21 49.47
CA SER A 164 34.83 -8.23 50.63
C SER A 164 34.10 -8.15 51.98
N SER A 165 32.87 -7.63 52.02
CA SER A 165 32.09 -7.42 53.26
C SER A 165 31.04 -8.52 53.57
N SER A 166 30.83 -9.50 52.68
CA SER A 166 29.77 -10.53 52.83
C SER A 166 30.27 -11.94 53.21
N LYS A 167 31.44 -12.06 53.86
CA LYS A 167 31.99 -13.34 54.37
C LYS A 167 31.30 -13.92 55.62
N LYS A 168 30.01 -13.67 55.88
CA LYS A 168 29.28 -14.35 56.97
C LYS A 168 27.87 -14.79 56.56
N HIS A 169 27.69 -16.12 56.55
CA HIS A 169 26.46 -16.92 56.57
C HIS A 169 25.69 -17.17 55.25
N LYS A 170 25.85 -18.35 54.63
CA LYS A 170 25.02 -19.57 54.87
C LYS A 170 25.30 -20.66 53.82
N LYS A 171 25.62 -21.87 54.30
CA LYS A 171 25.50 -23.15 53.57
C LYS A 171 24.02 -23.40 53.22
N SER A 172 23.71 -23.91 52.01
CA SER A 172 23.02 -25.21 51.85
C SER A 172 22.77 -25.63 50.38
N LYS A 173 23.02 -26.94 50.13
CA LYS A 173 22.27 -27.92 49.30
C LYS A 173 22.26 -27.85 47.75
N LYS A 174 23.24 -28.56 47.18
CA LYS A 174 23.19 -29.75 46.27
C LYS A 174 21.92 -30.09 45.45
N HIS A 175 22.18 -30.52 44.19
CA HIS A 175 21.44 -31.37 43.23
C HIS A 175 20.42 -30.75 42.25
N LYS A 176 20.61 -30.93 40.92
CA LYS A 176 19.96 -32.00 40.10
C LYS A 176 20.27 -31.83 38.61
N LYS A 177 21.05 -32.77 38.05
CA LYS A 177 21.37 -32.94 36.62
C LYS A 177 20.41 -33.98 36.05
N HIS A 178 19.44 -33.61 35.22
CA HIS A 178 18.71 -34.52 34.31
C HIS A 178 17.89 -33.69 33.32
N LYS A 179 18.35 -33.56 32.07
CA LYS A 179 17.49 -33.25 30.91
C LYS A 179 18.21 -33.59 29.60
N LYS A 180 18.40 -34.88 29.32
CA LYS A 180 18.93 -35.34 28.03
C LYS A 180 18.29 -36.67 27.59
N GLU A 181 16.96 -36.72 27.56
CA GLU A 181 16.23 -37.86 26.96
C GLU A 181 15.10 -37.45 26.00
N LYS A 182 14.71 -36.17 25.95
CA LYS A 182 13.59 -35.73 25.10
C LYS A 182 13.93 -35.46 23.62
N TYR A 183 15.18 -35.73 23.19
CA TYR A 183 15.64 -35.47 21.83
C TYR A 183 15.81 -36.74 20.96
N LYS A 184 15.70 -37.93 21.54
CA LYS A 184 15.86 -39.20 20.78
C LYS A 184 14.57 -39.75 20.18
N GLU A 185 13.40 -39.30 20.65
CA GLU A 185 12.11 -39.78 20.15
C GLU A 185 11.58 -38.96 18.96
N SER A 186 12.02 -37.70 18.81
CA SER A 186 11.70 -36.87 17.63
C SER A 186 12.43 -37.34 16.37
N ILE A 187 13.65 -37.87 16.51
CA ILE A 187 14.45 -38.33 15.35
C ILE A 187 13.90 -39.64 14.76
N LYS A 188 13.22 -40.48 15.55
CA LYS A 188 12.71 -41.76 15.05
C LYS A 188 11.37 -41.65 14.29
N LYS A 189 10.66 -40.52 14.40
CA LYS A 189 9.42 -40.27 13.63
C LYS A 189 9.66 -39.63 12.26
N GLU A 190 10.80 -38.96 12.06
CA GLU A 190 11.14 -38.35 10.76
C GLU A 190 11.80 -39.35 9.78
N ALA A 191 12.30 -40.48 10.27
CA ALA A 191 12.96 -41.50 9.43
C ALA A 191 12.00 -42.38 8.62
N ILE A 192 10.67 -42.27 8.80
CA ILE A 192 9.67 -43.12 8.11
C ILE A 192 9.02 -42.40 6.91
N SER A 193 9.22 -41.09 6.72
CA SER A 193 8.63 -40.35 5.59
C SER A 193 9.60 -40.14 4.41
N GLY A 194 10.65 -40.95 4.31
CA GLY A 194 11.72 -40.86 3.29
C GLY A 194 11.33 -41.32 1.88
N GLY A 195 10.05 -41.24 1.52
CA GLY A 195 9.57 -41.35 0.15
C GLY A 195 8.67 -40.16 -0.12
N THR A 196 8.87 -39.48 -1.24
CA THR A 196 7.93 -38.47 -1.74
C THR A 196 6.57 -39.13 -1.94
N ASP A 197 5.75 -39.06 -0.89
CA ASP A 197 4.39 -39.54 -0.86
C ASP A 197 3.67 -39.02 -2.11
N ILE A 198 3.34 -39.92 -3.04
CA ILE A 198 2.92 -39.60 -4.42
C ILE A 198 1.72 -38.65 -4.41
N GLU A 199 0.89 -38.73 -3.37
CA GLU A 199 -0.25 -37.86 -3.12
C GLU A 199 0.16 -36.39 -2.89
N LYS A 200 1.31 -36.12 -2.28
CA LYS A 200 1.85 -34.77 -2.13
C LYS A 200 2.29 -34.18 -3.46
N LEU A 201 2.94 -34.97 -4.32
CA LEU A 201 3.33 -34.53 -5.67
C LEU A 201 2.11 -34.26 -6.55
N ARG A 202 1.04 -35.07 -6.40
CA ARG A 202 -0.25 -34.83 -7.07
C ARG A 202 -0.91 -33.54 -6.58
N ALA A 203 -0.93 -33.30 -5.27
CA ALA A 203 -1.49 -32.08 -4.69
C ALA A 203 -0.70 -30.83 -5.12
N GLU A 204 0.64 -30.90 -5.13
CA GLU A 204 1.48 -29.80 -5.61
C GLU A 204 1.25 -29.52 -7.09
N ARG A 205 1.18 -30.56 -7.94
CA ARG A 205 0.85 -30.41 -9.36
C ARG A 205 -0.51 -29.72 -9.53
N LEU A 206 -1.55 -30.19 -8.81
CA LEU A 206 -2.89 -29.62 -8.89
C LEU A 206 -2.91 -28.13 -8.50
N LEU A 207 -2.16 -27.75 -7.44
CA LEU A 207 -2.03 -26.35 -7.02
C LEU A 207 -1.31 -25.50 -8.07
N ARG A 208 -0.26 -26.04 -8.71
CA ARG A 208 0.45 -25.34 -9.79
C ARG A 208 -0.47 -25.12 -10.99
N GLU A 209 -1.14 -26.16 -11.45
CA GLU A 209 -2.10 -26.09 -12.57
C GLU A 209 -3.23 -25.10 -12.27
N GLN A 210 -3.76 -25.08 -11.04
CA GLN A 210 -4.78 -24.10 -10.64
C GLN A 210 -4.24 -22.67 -10.66
N SER A 211 -3.02 -22.43 -10.17
CA SER A 211 -2.41 -21.10 -10.18
C SER A 211 -2.15 -20.58 -11.60
N GLU A 212 -1.71 -21.46 -12.49
CA GLU A 212 -1.46 -21.13 -13.90
C GLU A 212 -2.79 -20.87 -14.60
N LYS A 213 -3.81 -21.70 -14.34
CA LYS A 213 -5.18 -21.49 -14.86
C LYS A 213 -5.74 -20.14 -14.42
N LEU A 214 -5.67 -19.80 -13.13
CA LEU A 214 -6.11 -18.49 -12.63
C LEU A 214 -5.34 -17.33 -13.27
N ARG A 215 -4.03 -17.48 -13.48
CA ARG A 215 -3.21 -16.48 -14.16
C ARG A 215 -3.64 -16.29 -15.62
N THR A 216 -3.86 -17.38 -16.35
CA THR A 216 -4.33 -17.32 -17.75
C THR A 216 -5.74 -16.75 -17.86
N GLU A 217 -6.63 -17.12 -16.94
CA GLU A 217 -8.00 -16.63 -16.86
C GLU A 217 -8.03 -15.13 -16.58
N ALA A 218 -7.19 -14.64 -15.66
CA ALA A 218 -7.08 -13.20 -15.38
C ALA A 218 -6.58 -12.41 -16.60
N LEU A 219 -5.63 -12.95 -17.37
CA LEU A 219 -5.18 -12.34 -18.62
C LEU A 219 -6.28 -12.34 -19.69
N LEU A 220 -7.02 -13.46 -19.84
CA LEU A 220 -8.12 -13.56 -20.79
C LEU A 220 -9.31 -12.67 -20.40
N ALA A 221 -9.64 -12.54 -19.11
CA ALA A 221 -10.67 -11.63 -18.63
C ALA A 221 -10.32 -10.18 -18.94
N LYS A 222 -9.03 -9.81 -18.81
CA LYS A 222 -8.52 -8.48 -19.21
C LYS A 222 -8.67 -8.22 -20.71
N VAL A 223 -8.50 -9.24 -21.55
CA VAL A 223 -8.70 -9.17 -23.01
C VAL A 223 -10.18 -9.13 -23.39
N LYS A 224 -11.03 -9.89 -22.68
CA LYS A 224 -12.48 -9.97 -22.90
C LYS A 224 -13.26 -8.75 -22.38
N GLY A 225 -12.63 -7.91 -21.55
CA GLY A 225 -13.28 -6.73 -20.97
C GLY A 225 -14.26 -7.05 -19.84
N GLU A 226 -14.21 -8.25 -19.27
CA GLU A 226 -15.00 -8.60 -18.09
C GLU A 226 -14.42 -7.88 -16.84
N PRO A 227 -15.28 -7.40 -15.92
CA PRO A 227 -14.83 -6.71 -14.72
C PRO A 227 -14.09 -7.69 -13.81
N VAL A 228 -12.76 -7.62 -13.83
CA VAL A 228 -11.88 -8.40 -12.94
C VAL A 228 -12.26 -8.04 -11.50
N PRO A 229 -12.63 -9.03 -10.65
CA PRO A 229 -12.86 -8.76 -9.23
C PRO A 229 -11.57 -8.18 -8.66
N VAL A 230 -11.67 -6.99 -8.06
CA VAL A 230 -10.56 -6.29 -7.41
C VAL A 230 -10.12 -7.15 -6.23
N VAL A 231 -9.23 -8.10 -6.48
CA VAL A 231 -8.52 -8.85 -5.45
C VAL A 231 -7.69 -7.80 -4.72
N ALA A 232 -8.12 -7.49 -3.49
CA ALA A 232 -7.36 -6.66 -2.57
C ALA A 232 -5.91 -7.16 -2.58
N PRO A 233 -4.91 -6.27 -2.77
CA PRO A 233 -3.52 -6.68 -2.91
C PRO A 233 -3.17 -7.59 -1.74
N GLU A 234 -2.78 -8.82 -2.06
CA GLU A 234 -2.17 -9.74 -1.12
C GLU A 234 -1.11 -8.94 -0.36
N THR A 235 -1.23 -8.98 0.96
CA THR A 235 -0.43 -8.21 1.90
C THR A 235 1.00 -8.12 1.42
N LEU A 236 1.45 -6.89 1.19
CA LEU A 236 2.81 -6.53 0.79
C LEU A 236 3.78 -7.44 1.54
N LYS A 237 4.36 -8.42 0.85
CA LYS A 237 5.49 -9.17 1.37
C LYS A 237 6.50 -8.10 1.80
N PRO A 238 6.98 -8.10 3.05
CA PRO A 238 7.87 -7.05 3.51
C PRO A 238 9.03 -6.99 2.52
N VAL A 239 9.24 -5.81 1.91
CA VAL A 239 10.37 -5.57 1.02
C VAL A 239 11.61 -5.60 1.91
N ILE A 240 12.18 -6.79 2.06
CA ILE A 240 13.38 -7.01 2.85
C ILE A 240 14.53 -6.35 2.08
N LYS A 241 14.99 -5.20 2.58
CA LYS A 241 16.17 -4.52 2.02
C LYS A 241 17.40 -5.38 2.31
N GLN A 242 17.99 -5.94 1.25
CA GLN A 242 19.24 -6.67 1.32
C GLN A 242 20.37 -5.71 1.71
N LYS A 243 21.25 -6.13 2.62
CA LYS A 243 22.40 -5.31 3.07
C LYS A 243 23.58 -5.33 2.09
N TYR A 244 23.65 -6.35 1.24
CA TYR A 244 24.76 -6.61 0.32
C TYR A 244 24.24 -7.01 -1.05
N ASN A 245 25.01 -6.72 -2.11
CA ASN A 245 24.68 -7.14 -3.47
C ASN A 245 24.80 -8.67 -3.60
N SER A 246 23.73 -9.31 -4.06
CA SER A 246 23.62 -10.76 -4.25
C SER A 246 24.66 -11.37 -5.20
N GLN A 247 25.24 -10.60 -6.13
CA GLN A 247 26.27 -11.07 -7.06
C GLN A 247 27.61 -11.38 -6.38
N PHE A 248 27.95 -10.66 -5.31
CA PHE A 248 29.27 -10.74 -4.68
C PHE A 248 29.26 -11.58 -3.40
N PHE A 249 28.16 -11.58 -2.64
CA PHE A 249 28.02 -12.36 -1.40
C PHE A 249 26.59 -12.90 -1.21
N PRO A 250 26.21 -13.96 -1.96
CA PRO A 250 24.84 -14.46 -1.97
C PRO A 250 24.37 -15.01 -0.62
N GLU A 251 25.28 -15.62 0.18
CA GLU A 251 24.96 -16.16 1.50
C GLU A 251 24.55 -15.08 2.51
N ILE A 252 25.16 -13.89 2.42
CA ILE A 252 24.87 -12.76 3.33
C ILE A 252 23.65 -11.98 2.83
N ALA A 253 23.51 -11.81 1.50
CA ALA A 253 22.36 -11.16 0.89
C ALA A 253 21.02 -11.88 1.20
N ARG A 254 21.08 -13.19 1.46
CA ARG A 254 19.90 -14.03 1.76
C ARG A 254 19.59 -14.20 3.25
N GLN A 255 20.30 -13.53 4.17
CA GLN A 255 20.16 -13.73 5.62
C GLN A 255 18.75 -13.54 6.20
N ASN A 256 17.88 -12.79 5.50
CA ASN A 256 16.51 -12.52 5.94
C ASN A 256 15.44 -13.15 5.03
N ALA A 257 15.85 -13.86 3.97
CA ALA A 257 14.93 -14.63 3.14
C ALA A 257 14.64 -15.96 3.85
N GLU A 258 13.38 -16.39 3.85
CA GLU A 258 13.00 -17.71 4.38
C GLU A 258 13.90 -18.77 3.73
N ARG A 259 14.75 -19.42 4.55
CA ARG A 259 15.58 -20.54 4.08
C ARG A 259 14.61 -21.62 3.62
N THR A 260 14.47 -21.76 2.30
CA THR A 260 13.83 -22.94 1.72
C THR A 260 14.54 -24.16 2.30
N PRO A 261 13.81 -25.13 2.88
CA PRO A 261 14.44 -26.28 3.52
C PRO A 261 15.33 -26.97 2.48
N ARG A 262 16.63 -27.13 2.81
CA ARG A 262 17.52 -27.97 2.01
C ARG A 262 17.03 -29.40 2.21
N TYR A 263 16.54 -30.02 1.15
CA TYR A 263 16.36 -31.46 1.13
C TYR A 263 17.74 -32.09 1.27
N THR A 264 17.97 -32.74 2.41
CA THR A 264 19.03 -33.73 2.62
C THR A 264 18.46 -35.11 2.38
#